data_AF-A0A946BF10-F1
#
_entry.id   AF-A0A946BF10-F1
#
_cell.length_a   1.000
_cell.length_b   1.000
_cell.length_c   1.000
_cell.angle_alpha   90.00
_cell.angle_beta   90.00
_cell.angle_gamma   90.00
#
_symmetry.space_group_name_H-M   'P 1'
#
loop_
_entity.id
_entity.type
_entity.pdbx_description
1 polymer ?
#
loop_
_entity_poly.entity_id
_entity_poly.type
_entity_poly.pdbx_seq_one_letter_code
_entity_poly.pdbx_strand_id
1 'polypeptide(L)' 'SKRVANIRYAIENSKRIKFGYKKPKDKGHKQRTVKATELIDIAHVRDSGSTLCVRGYCELRNAERTFALKGMRGLKII' A
#
# COMPACT_ATOMS: atom_id res chain seq x y z
N SER A 1 -9.50 10.72 0.75
CA SER A 1 -8.33 11.23 1.51
C SER A 1 -7.18 11.57 0.56
N LYS A 2 -6.28 12.50 0.92
CA LYS A 2 -5.11 12.87 0.09
C LYS A 2 -4.23 11.66 -0.27
N ARG A 3 -4.10 10.72 0.66
CA ARG A 3 -3.36 9.46 0.44
C ARG A 3 -3.96 8.62 -0.68
N VAL A 4 -5.29 8.42 -0.67
CA VAL A 4 -5.99 7.64 -1.70
C VAL A 4 -5.89 8.32 -3.06
N ALA A 5 -6.05 9.64 -3.12
CA ALA A 5 -5.88 10.41 -4.36
C ALA A 5 -4.47 10.24 -4.94
N ASN A 6 -3.42 10.34 -4.12
CA ASN A 6 -2.04 10.12 -4.55
C ASN A 6 -1.80 8.69 -5.07
N ILE A 7 -2.41 7.68 -4.45
CA ILE A 7 -2.28 6.29 -4.92
C ILE A 7 -2.99 6.12 -6.27
N ARG A 8 -4.21 6.65 -6.43
CA ARG A 8 -4.93 6.62 -7.72
C ARG A 8 -4.13 7.28 -8.82
N TYR A 9 -3.64 8.49 -8.57
CA TYR A 9 -2.75 9.21 -9.50
C TYR A 9 -1.53 8.36 -9.87
N ALA A 10 -0.89 7.70 -8.89
CA ALA A 10 0.26 6.86 -9.17
C ALA A 10 -0.07 5.63 -10.03
N ILE A 11 -1.24 5.00 -9.80
CA ILE A 11 -1.73 3.88 -10.63
C ILE A 11 -1.98 4.36 -12.07
N GLU A 12 -2.77 5.42 -12.23
CA GLU A 12 -3.14 5.99 -13.54
C GLU A 12 -1.94 6.42 -14.37
N ASN A 13 -0.91 6.95 -13.70
CA ASN A 13 0.30 7.46 -14.36
C ASN A 13 1.48 6.46 -14.32
N SER A 14 1.23 5.19 -13.94
CA SER A 14 2.25 4.14 -13.82
C SER A 14 3.49 4.55 -12.99
N LYS A 15 3.29 5.41 -11.99
CA LYS A 15 4.34 5.89 -11.08
C LYS A 15 4.56 4.90 -9.94
N ARG A 16 5.72 5.01 -9.30
CA ARG A 16 6.02 4.26 -8.09
C ARG A 16 5.57 5.07 -6.87
N ILE A 17 5.21 4.36 -5.81
CA ILE A 17 4.97 4.95 -4.50
C ILE A 17 6.02 4.46 -3.52
N LYS A 18 6.55 5.39 -2.73
CA LYS A 18 7.50 5.14 -1.65
C LYS A 18 6.86 5.48 -0.32
N PHE A 19 6.90 4.54 0.63
CA PHE A 19 6.27 4.72 1.94
C PHE A 19 6.95 3.86 3.01
N GLY A 20 6.80 4.25 4.28
CA GLY A 20 7.11 3.38 5.41
C GLY A 20 5.93 2.46 5.71
N TYR A 21 6.17 1.17 5.92
CA TYR A 21 5.14 0.18 6.23
C TYR A 21 5.47 -0.61 7.50
N LYS A 22 4.50 -0.72 8.41
CA LYS A 22 4.61 -1.53 9.64
C LYS A 22 3.61 -2.68 9.59
N LYS A 23 4.09 -3.93 9.64
CA LYS A 23 3.22 -5.08 9.91
C LYS A 23 2.85 -5.11 11.40
N PRO A 24 1.73 -5.75 11.79
CA PRO A 24 1.30 -5.82 13.19
C PRO A 24 2.40 -6.31 14.16
N LYS A 25 3.21 -7.28 13.72
CA LYS A 25 4.31 -7.87 14.52
C LYS A 25 5.67 -7.20 14.31
N ASP A 26 5.80 -6.21 13.42
CA ASP A 26 7.08 -5.51 13.20
C ASP A 26 7.32 -4.48 14.33
N LYS A 27 8.54 -4.44 14.87
CA LYS A 27 8.96 -3.43 15.86
C LYS A 27 8.96 -2.00 15.30
N GLY A 28 9.08 -1.84 13.98
CA GLY A 28 9.16 -0.53 13.32
C GLY A 28 8.68 -0.53 11.88
N HIS A 29 8.64 0.65 11.27
CA HIS A 29 8.29 0.78 9.86
C HIS A 29 9.50 0.47 9.00
N LYS A 30 9.28 -0.31 7.95
CA LYS A 30 10.29 -0.60 6.93
C LYS A 30 9.90 0.13 5.65
N GLN A 31 10.87 0.71 4.96
CA GLN A 31 10.62 1.42 3.70
C GLN A 31 10.21 0.43 2.60
N ARG A 32 9.28 0.85 1.76
CA ARG A 32 8.79 0.12 0.59
C ARG A 32 8.77 1.06 -0.60
N THR A 33 9.16 0.53 -1.75
CA THR A 33 8.87 1.10 -3.06
C THR A 33 7.98 0.09 -3.78
N VAL A 34 6.85 0.55 -4.29
CA VAL A 34 5.84 -0.29 -4.93
C VAL A 34 5.39 0.37 -6.23
N LYS A 35 5.38 -0.38 -7.32
CA LYS A 35 4.65 0.01 -8.53
C LYS A 35 3.19 -0.36 -8.30
N ALA A 36 2.38 0.61 -7.90
CA ALA A 36 0.97 0.38 -7.55
C ALA A 36 0.17 0.01 -8.80
N THR A 37 -0.68 -1.00 -8.68
CA THR A 37 -1.52 -1.48 -9.79
C THR A 37 -3.00 -1.30 -9.48
N GLU A 38 -3.41 -1.42 -8.22
CA GLU A 38 -4.82 -1.42 -7.85
C GLU A 38 -5.04 -0.94 -6.41
N LEU A 39 -6.17 -0.26 -6.17
CA LEU A 39 -6.73 -0.07 -4.83
C LEU A 39 -7.87 -1.06 -4.63
N ILE A 40 -7.76 -1.89 -3.60
CA ILE A 40 -8.72 -2.96 -3.31
C ILE A 40 -9.19 -2.90 -1.87
N ASP A 41 -10.47 -3.16 -1.63
CA ASP A 41 -11.01 -3.41 -0.30
C ASP A 41 -11.01 -4.91 -0.02
N ILE A 42 -10.30 -5.33 1.02
CA ILE A 42 -10.27 -6.73 1.45
C ILE A 42 -11.20 -6.89 2.64
N ALA A 43 -12.26 -7.68 2.45
CA ALA A 43 -13.18 -8.06 3.52
C ALA A 43 -12.47 -8.86 4.61
N HIS A 44 -12.83 -8.62 5.87
CA HIS A 44 -12.33 -9.38 7.01
C HIS A 44 -13.02 -10.74 7.05
N VAL A 45 -12.28 -11.78 7.43
CA VAL A 45 -12.83 -13.14 7.49
C VAL A 45 -13.74 -13.33 8.71
N ARG A 46 -13.59 -12.50 9.74
CA ARG A 46 -14.20 -12.70 11.07
C ARG A 46 -15.33 -11.71 11.39
N ASP A 47 -15.52 -10.68 10.59
CA ASP A 47 -16.53 -9.65 10.79
C ASP A 47 -16.93 -9.01 9.45
N SER A 48 -17.92 -8.10 9.48
CA SER A 48 -18.40 -7.36 8.31
C SER A 48 -17.50 -6.18 7.91
N GLY A 49 -16.32 -6.07 8.51
CA GLY A 49 -15.34 -5.02 8.23
C GLY A 49 -14.57 -5.28 6.94
N SER A 50 -13.93 -4.22 6.46
CA SER A 50 -13.00 -4.30 5.33
C SER A 50 -11.74 -3.48 5.61
N THR A 51 -10.71 -3.69 4.80
CA THR A 51 -9.52 -2.85 4.84
C THR A 51 -9.08 -2.49 3.44
N LEU A 52 -9.08 -1.17 3.20
CA LEU A 52 -8.54 -0.59 1.99
C LEU A 52 -7.03 -0.82 1.91
N CYS A 53 -6.62 -1.43 0.81
CA CYS A 53 -5.26 -1.82 0.51
C CYS A 53 -4.84 -1.31 -0.86
N VAL A 54 -3.52 -1.17 -1.06
CA VAL A 54 -2.94 -1.08 -2.40
C VAL A 54 -2.29 -2.41 -2.75
N ARG A 55 -2.50 -2.89 -3.97
CA ARG A 55 -1.79 -4.00 -4.58
C ARG A 55 -0.76 -3.46 -5.59
N GLY A 56 0.35 -4.16 -5.72
CA GLY A 56 1.34 -3.87 -6.74
C GLY A 56 2.69 -4.54 -6.49
N TYR A 57 3.60 -4.34 -7.43
CA TYR A 57 4.92 -4.97 -7.41
C TYR A 57 5.83 -4.31 -6.39
N CYS A 58 6.27 -5.06 -5.38
CA CYS A 58 7.17 -4.56 -4.34
C CYS A 58 8.62 -4.88 -4.67
N GLU A 59 9.42 -3.85 -4.92
CA GLU A 59 10.83 -3.99 -5.33
C GLU A 59 11.68 -4.71 -4.27
N LEU A 60 11.44 -4.43 -2.98
CA LEU A 60 12.17 -5.09 -1.90
C LEU A 60 11.93 -6.61 -1.84
N ARG A 61 10.76 -7.07 -2.27
CA ARG A 61 10.37 -8.49 -2.23
C ARG A 61 10.42 -9.16 -3.59
N ASN A 62 10.72 -8.40 -4.64
CA ASN A 62 10.72 -8.83 -6.04
C ASN A 62 9.44 -9.60 -6.40
N ALA A 63 8.28 -9.12 -5.94
CA ALA A 63 7.00 -9.81 -6.09
C ALA A 63 5.79 -8.90 -5.86
N GLU A 64 4.63 -9.29 -6.40
CA GLU A 64 3.33 -8.69 -6.11
C GLU A 64 2.97 -8.80 -4.63
N ARG A 65 2.56 -7.69 -4.02
CA ARG A 65 2.19 -7.63 -2.61
C ARG A 65 1.03 -6.66 -2.39
N THR A 66 0.27 -6.95 -1.35
CA THR A 66 -0.81 -6.09 -0.88
C THR A 66 -0.42 -5.42 0.43
N PHE A 67 -0.65 -4.11 0.53
CA PHE A 67 -0.33 -3.29 1.68
C PHE A 67 -1.56 -2.53 2.16
N ALA A 68 -1.96 -2.75 3.42
CA ALA A 68 -3.06 -2.03 4.03
C ALA A 68 -2.72 -0.55 4.24
N LEU A 69 -3.60 0.36 3.82
CA LEU A 69 -3.34 1.80 3.91
C LEU A 69 -3.14 2.27 5.36
N LYS A 70 -3.77 1.59 6.34
CA LYS A 70 -3.62 1.88 7.77
C LYS A 70 -2.19 1.65 8.29
N GLY A 71 -1.42 0.76 7.65
CA GLY A 71 -0.04 0.46 8.03
C GLY A 71 1.00 1.38 7.37
N MET A 72 0.55 2.36 6.56
CA MET A 72 1.43 3.25 5.80
C MET A 72 1.69 4.58 6.51
N ARG A 73 2.93 5.07 6.37
CA ARG A 73 3.32 6.45 6.72
C ARG A 73 4.21 7.08 5.65
N GLY A 74 4.16 8.40 5.55
CA GLY A 74 5.07 9.19 4.70
C GLY A 74 5.03 8.82 3.22
N LEU A 75 3.83 8.59 2.66
CA LEU A 75 3.66 8.24 1.25
C LEU A 75 4.12 9.37 0.33
N LYS A 76 4.99 9.04 -0.62
CA LYS A 76 5.48 9.92 -1.69
C LYS A 76 5.34 9.20 -3.03
N ILE A 77 5.03 9.95 -4.07
CA ILE A 77 5.07 9.47 -5.46
C ILE A 77 6.48 9.75 -5.97
N ILE A 78 7.10 8.76 -6.64
CA ILE A 78 8.45 8.85 -7.21
C ILE A 78 8.49 8.30 -8.64
#